data_AF-A0A101NY37-F1
#
_entry.id   AF-A0A101NY37-F1
#
_cell.length_a   1.000
_cell.length_b   1.000
_cell.length_c   1.000
_cell.angle_alpha   90.00
_cell.angle_beta   90.00
_cell.angle_gamma   90.00
#
_symmetry.space_group_name_H-M   'P 1'
#
loop_
_entity.id
_entity.type
_entity.pdbx_description
1 polymer ?
#
loop_
_entity_poly.entity_id
_entity_poly.type
_entity_poly.pdbx_seq_one_letter_code
_entity_poly.pdbx_strand_id
1 'polypeptide(L)'
;MPSEHETVGAYALGILDDAEATAFEAHLAGCEWCAQQLDELAGMEPMLAALADLPGSGSTPAIGDSLSAQPSPRLVEKLVDEVAEKRAHKRRRSFYMIAAAAALIIAGPLAAVAVNSGSGGGGSQVAASSAQTTFASMADKKSATDPSSHVSATVGMEQKDWGTQAVLELKNATGPLKCSLVLVAKNGQRVTMSSWSVPNWGYGIPDGKTPESRKPLYIGGAAAFKPNEIDHFEVVTFQGKKLVQVQA
;
A
#
# COMPACT_ATOMS: atom_id res chain seq x y z
N MET A 1 -10.68 33.45 8.62
CA MET A 1 -9.25 33.80 8.52
C MET A 1 -8.53 32.50 8.22
N PRO A 2 -7.83 32.39 7.08
CA PRO A 2 -7.00 31.21 6.80
C PRO A 2 -6.01 31.02 7.96
N SER A 3 -5.58 29.78 8.19
CA SER A 3 -4.67 29.51 9.31
C SER A 3 -3.31 30.16 9.04
N GLU A 4 -2.68 30.77 10.05
CA GLU A 4 -1.34 31.40 9.96
C GLU A 4 -0.23 30.44 9.45
N HIS A 5 -0.52 29.14 9.43
CA HIS A 5 0.35 28.09 8.89
C HIS A 5 0.20 27.89 7.37
N GLU A 6 -0.95 28.26 6.78
CA GLU A 6 -1.19 28.19 5.34
C GLU A 6 -0.58 29.39 4.59
N THR A 7 -0.21 30.46 5.29
CA THR A 7 0.33 31.70 4.70
C THR A 7 1.85 31.68 4.50
N VAL A 8 2.55 30.65 4.98
CA VAL A 8 4.02 30.48 4.86
C VAL A 8 4.48 30.56 3.39
N GLY A 9 3.77 29.88 2.48
CA GLY A 9 4.10 29.91 1.05
C GLY A 9 3.79 31.26 0.39
N ALA A 10 2.73 31.94 0.81
CA ALA A 10 2.38 33.27 0.30
C ALA A 10 3.38 34.34 0.76
N TYR A 11 3.88 34.22 1.99
CA TYR A 11 4.97 35.05 2.52
C TYR A 11 6.27 34.84 1.73
N ALA A 12 6.69 33.59 1.52
CA ALA A 12 7.91 33.27 0.76
C ALA A 12 7.86 33.75 -0.70
N LEU A 13 6.67 33.79 -1.32
CA LEU A 13 6.47 34.30 -2.68
C LEU A 13 6.28 35.82 -2.75
N GLY A 14 6.25 36.52 -1.60
CA GLY A 14 6.03 37.98 -1.53
C GLY A 14 4.65 38.43 -2.00
N ILE A 15 3.62 37.59 -1.84
CA ILE A 15 2.25 37.86 -2.32
C ILE A 15 1.37 38.50 -1.23
N LEU A 16 1.78 38.44 0.04
CA LEU A 16 1.06 39.04 1.17
C LEU A 16 1.14 40.57 1.16
N ASP A 17 0.10 41.23 1.67
CA ASP A 17 0.13 42.66 1.93
C ASP A 17 0.93 43.01 3.20
N ASP A 18 1.26 44.29 3.39
CA ASP A 18 2.11 44.76 4.50
C ASP A 18 1.55 44.40 5.90
N ALA A 19 0.21 44.37 6.05
CA ALA A 19 -0.44 44.06 7.31
C ALA A 19 -0.42 42.55 7.59
N GLU A 20 -0.65 41.73 6.56
CA GLU A 20 -0.57 40.28 6.63
C GLU A 20 0.87 39.79 6.87
N ALA A 21 1.86 40.41 6.21
CA ALA A 21 3.27 40.11 6.43
C ALA A 21 3.70 40.41 7.87
N THR A 22 3.30 41.55 8.41
CA THR A 22 3.61 41.93 9.81
C THR A 22 2.98 40.95 10.81
N ALA A 23 1.74 40.51 10.56
CA ALA A 23 1.07 39.53 11.41
C ALA A 23 1.77 38.16 11.37
N PHE A 24 2.19 37.73 10.18
CA PHE A 24 2.91 36.48 9.99
C PHE A 24 4.32 36.50 10.63
N GLU A 25 5.05 37.62 10.53
CA GLU A 25 6.35 37.80 11.20
C GLU A 25 6.23 37.71 12.74
N ALA A 26 5.16 38.26 13.32
CA ALA A 26 4.90 38.14 14.74
C ALA A 26 4.62 36.68 15.17
N HIS A 27 3.94 35.89 14.32
CA HIS A 27 3.74 34.46 14.53
C HIS A 27 5.05 33.66 14.37
N LEU A 28 5.87 34.02 13.38
CA LEU A 28 7.15 33.38 13.08
C LEU A 28 8.13 33.46 14.25
N ALA A 29 8.12 34.55 15.02
CA ALA A 29 8.93 34.70 16.23
C ALA A 29 8.62 33.66 17.32
N GLY A 30 7.46 32.99 17.26
CA GLY A 30 7.01 32.02 18.26
C GLY A 30 6.76 30.60 17.73
N CYS A 31 6.98 30.32 16.44
CA CYS A 31 6.65 29.02 15.83
C CYS A 31 7.83 28.41 15.07
N GLU A 32 8.48 27.42 15.67
CA GLU A 32 9.61 26.68 15.07
C GLU A 32 9.21 25.93 13.78
N TRP A 33 7.97 25.46 13.67
CA TRP A 33 7.48 24.76 12.48
C TRP A 33 7.42 25.68 11.25
N CYS A 34 6.92 26.92 11.42
CA CYS A 34 6.89 27.92 10.34
C CYS A 34 8.31 28.35 9.95
N ALA A 35 9.22 28.49 10.92
CA ALA A 35 10.63 28.81 10.64
C ALA A 35 11.32 27.71 9.83
N GLN A 36 11.11 26.43 10.19
CA GLN A 36 11.65 25.28 9.46
C GLN A 36 11.11 25.20 8.01
N GLN A 37 9.81 25.45 7.82
CA GLN A 37 9.19 25.43 6.49
C GLN A 37 9.71 26.56 5.58
N LEU A 38 10.01 27.74 6.13
CA LEU A 38 10.63 28.82 5.35
C LEU A 38 12.06 28.52 4.96
N ASP A 39 12.85 27.89 5.84
CA ASP A 39 14.22 27.48 5.54
C ASP A 39 14.26 26.41 4.43
N GLU A 40 13.30 25.48 4.43
CA GLU A 40 13.12 24.50 3.35
C GLU A 40 12.80 25.16 2.00
N LEU A 41 11.95 26.20 1.99
CA LEU A 41 11.63 26.97 0.78
C LEU A 41 12.80 27.84 0.31
N ALA A 42 13.53 28.47 1.24
CA ALA A 42 14.74 29.24 0.93
C ALA A 42 15.83 28.35 0.30
N GLY A 43 15.90 27.08 0.69
CA GLY A 43 16.77 26.08 0.07
C GLY A 43 16.50 25.83 -1.43
N MET A 44 15.32 26.22 -1.95
CA MET A 44 14.95 26.10 -3.37
C MET A 44 15.18 27.39 -4.17
N GLU A 45 15.38 28.54 -3.52
CA GLU A 45 15.70 29.83 -4.16
C GLU A 45 16.92 29.78 -5.09
N PRO A 46 18.07 29.16 -4.75
CA PRO A 46 19.21 29.10 -5.66
C PRO A 46 18.91 28.30 -6.95
N MET A 47 17.97 27.35 -6.90
CA MET A 47 17.55 26.59 -8.08
C MET A 47 16.61 27.42 -8.98
N LEU A 48 15.76 28.25 -8.36
CA LEU A 48 14.87 29.17 -9.08
C LEU A 48 15.62 30.37 -9.66
N ALA A 49 16.62 30.91 -8.94
CA ALA A 49 17.51 31.95 -9.43
C ALA A 49 18.33 31.48 -10.64
N ALA A 50 18.81 30.23 -10.63
CA ALA A 50 19.48 29.62 -11.78
C ALA A 50 18.55 29.50 -13.01
N LEU A 51 17.22 29.39 -12.82
CA LEU A 51 16.24 29.44 -13.90
C LEU A 51 15.96 30.88 -14.37
N ALA A 52 15.97 31.86 -13.46
CA ALA A 52 15.76 33.26 -13.79
C ALA A 52 16.91 33.83 -14.64
N ASP A 53 18.15 33.39 -14.39
CA ASP A 53 19.36 33.80 -15.14
C ASP A 53 19.47 33.18 -16.55
N LEU A 54 18.54 32.30 -16.95
CA LEU A 54 18.46 31.83 -18.32
C LEU A 54 17.91 32.93 -19.24
N PRO A 55 18.62 33.30 -20.33
CA PRO A 55 18.16 34.33 -21.24
C PRO A 55 16.87 33.89 -21.94
N GLY A 56 15.74 34.50 -21.58
CA GLY A 56 14.42 34.24 -22.16
C GLY A 56 13.26 34.09 -21.18
N SER A 57 13.51 34.14 -19.87
CA SER A 57 12.49 33.99 -18.81
C SER A 57 11.71 35.28 -18.47
N GLY A 58 12.03 36.40 -19.14
CA GLY A 58 11.31 37.67 -18.97
C GLY A 58 9.87 37.60 -19.47
N SER A 59 8.93 37.52 -18.52
CA SER A 59 7.55 38.02 -18.59
C SER A 59 6.82 37.87 -19.92
N THR A 60 6.60 36.63 -20.38
CA THR A 60 5.57 36.34 -21.40
C THR A 60 4.76 35.08 -21.04
N PRO A 61 3.42 35.09 -21.19
CA PRO A 61 2.54 33.95 -20.92
C PRO A 61 2.62 32.89 -22.03
N ALA A 62 3.82 32.46 -22.39
CA ALA A 62 4.09 31.47 -23.44
C ALA A 62 4.86 30.24 -22.93
N ILE A 63 4.99 30.10 -21.60
CA ILE A 63 5.66 28.94 -20.98
C ILE A 63 4.75 27.70 -20.94
N GLY A 64 3.44 27.86 -21.17
CA GLY A 64 2.49 26.72 -21.24
C GLY A 64 2.77 25.75 -22.40
N ASP A 65 3.23 26.26 -23.55
CA ASP A 65 3.43 25.45 -24.76
C ASP A 65 4.88 24.97 -24.97
N SER A 66 5.84 25.56 -24.26
CA SER A 66 7.27 25.17 -24.34
C SER A 66 7.69 24.15 -23.27
N LEU A 67 6.81 23.86 -22.30
CA LEU A 67 6.96 22.71 -21.37
C LEU A 67 6.61 21.36 -22.02
N SER A 68 6.11 21.33 -23.26
CA SER A 68 6.13 20.13 -24.10
C SER A 68 7.47 20.01 -24.86
N ALA A 69 8.59 20.12 -24.14
CA ALA A 69 9.86 19.61 -24.64
C ALA A 69 9.81 18.09 -24.58
N GLN A 70 9.21 17.48 -25.60
CA GLN A 70 9.28 16.04 -25.85
C GLN A 70 10.78 15.67 -25.94
N PRO A 71 11.32 14.89 -24.99
CA PRO A 71 12.73 14.57 -25.00
C PRO A 71 13.02 13.77 -26.27
N SER A 72 14.12 14.10 -26.96
CA SER A 72 14.48 13.39 -28.19
C SER A 72 14.63 11.90 -27.89
N PRO A 73 14.07 10.99 -28.73
CA PRO A 73 13.92 9.57 -28.40
C PRO A 73 15.24 8.86 -28.08
N ARG A 74 16.39 9.42 -28.49
CA ARG A 74 17.72 8.86 -28.23
C ARG A 74 18.29 9.12 -26.84
N LEU A 75 17.79 10.13 -26.11
CA LEU A 75 18.19 10.39 -24.72
C LEU A 75 17.36 9.57 -23.73
N VAL A 76 16.13 9.23 -24.09
CA VAL A 76 15.28 8.34 -23.30
C VAL A 76 15.87 6.93 -23.29
N GLU A 77 16.24 6.37 -24.45
CA GLU A 77 16.83 5.02 -24.55
C GLU A 77 18.12 4.85 -23.75
N LYS A 78 19.02 5.84 -23.75
CA LYS A 78 20.28 5.75 -22.98
C LYS A 78 20.07 5.84 -21.47
N LEU A 79 19.06 6.57 -21.00
CA LEU A 79 18.77 6.69 -19.57
C LEU A 79 17.99 5.48 -19.03
N VAL A 80 17.14 4.83 -19.84
CA VAL A 80 16.52 3.55 -19.42
C VAL A 80 17.52 2.40 -19.40
N ASP A 81 18.44 2.31 -20.37
CA ASP A 81 19.45 1.24 -20.37
C ASP A 81 20.45 1.39 -19.21
N GLU A 82 20.91 2.60 -18.92
CA GLU A 82 21.89 2.79 -17.85
C GLU A 82 21.28 2.63 -16.43
N VAL A 83 20.00 2.97 -16.28
CA VAL A 83 19.24 2.67 -15.04
C VAL A 83 18.90 1.18 -14.95
N ALA A 84 18.59 0.50 -16.05
CA ALA A 84 18.33 -0.93 -16.08
C ALA A 84 19.59 -1.74 -15.75
N GLU A 85 20.76 -1.37 -16.29
CA GLU A 85 22.03 -2.02 -16.01
C GLU A 85 22.49 -1.78 -14.56
N LYS A 86 22.36 -0.55 -14.03
CA LYS A 86 22.68 -0.28 -12.60
C LYS A 86 21.74 -1.05 -11.66
N ARG A 87 20.45 -1.18 -12.00
CA ARG A 87 19.48 -1.92 -11.19
C ARG A 87 19.69 -3.43 -11.29
N ALA A 88 20.10 -3.94 -12.46
CA ALA A 88 20.48 -5.34 -12.65
C ALA A 88 21.77 -5.69 -11.91
N HIS A 89 22.79 -4.82 -11.94
CA HIS A 89 24.02 -5.00 -11.18
C HIS A 89 23.81 -4.92 -9.67
N LYS A 90 23.01 -3.97 -9.18
CA LYS A 90 22.67 -3.87 -7.75
C LYS A 90 21.88 -5.09 -7.28
N ARG A 91 20.95 -5.59 -8.10
CA ARG A 91 20.17 -6.80 -7.79
C ARG A 91 21.03 -8.08 -7.82
N ARG A 92 22.00 -8.20 -8.73
CA ARG A 92 22.96 -9.33 -8.74
C ARG A 92 23.89 -9.27 -7.51
N ARG A 93 24.45 -8.10 -7.18
CA ARG A 93 25.30 -7.90 -5.99
C ARG A 93 24.55 -8.14 -4.68
N SER A 94 23.29 -7.69 -4.57
CA SER A 94 22.48 -7.98 -3.38
C SER A 94 22.07 -9.45 -3.29
N PHE A 95 21.87 -10.13 -4.43
CA PHE A 95 21.64 -11.58 -4.45
C PHE A 95 22.84 -12.38 -3.93
N TYR A 96 24.08 -12.00 -4.28
CA TYR A 96 25.28 -12.67 -3.75
C TYR A 96 25.52 -12.41 -2.26
N MET A 97 25.14 -11.23 -1.74
CA MET A 97 25.26 -10.92 -0.31
C MET A 97 24.20 -11.63 0.55
N ILE A 98 23.00 -11.87 0.02
CA ILE A 98 21.95 -12.65 0.70
C ILE A 98 22.27 -14.16 0.69
N ALA A 99 22.98 -14.65 -0.34
CA ALA A 99 23.40 -16.05 -0.42
C ALA A 99 24.43 -16.45 0.65
N ALA A 100 25.30 -15.53 1.09
CA ALA A 100 26.27 -15.81 2.15
C ALA A 100 25.63 -15.89 3.55
N ALA A 101 24.56 -15.14 3.81
CA ALA A 101 23.83 -15.19 5.08
C ALA A 101 22.88 -16.40 5.18
N ALA A 102 22.41 -16.93 4.04
CA ALA A 102 21.56 -18.12 3.99
C ALA A 102 22.33 -19.43 4.20
N ALA A 103 23.63 -19.50 3.88
CA ALA A 103 24.43 -20.71 4.07
C ALA A 103 24.66 -21.08 5.55
N LEU A 104 24.61 -20.10 6.47
CA LEU A 104 24.80 -20.34 7.91
C LEU A 104 23.50 -20.68 8.67
N ILE A 105 22.34 -20.44 8.08
CA ILE A 105 21.03 -20.72 8.70
C ILE A 105 20.43 -22.04 8.19
N ILE A 106 20.88 -22.53 7.03
CA ILE A 106 20.30 -23.70 6.36
C ILE A 106 21.00 -25.03 6.70
N ALA A 107 22.23 -25.03 7.22
CA ALA A 107 22.93 -26.25 7.61
C ALA A 107 22.53 -26.82 9.01
N GLY A 108 21.68 -26.11 9.77
CA GLY A 108 21.32 -26.48 11.14
C GLY A 108 20.17 -27.50 11.26
N PRO A 109 19.04 -27.37 10.53
CA PRO A 109 17.90 -28.27 10.72
C PRO A 109 17.49 -29.13 9.51
N LEU A 110 18.24 -29.16 8.40
CA LEU A 110 17.82 -29.91 7.18
C LEU A 110 18.05 -31.44 7.18
N ALA A 111 18.43 -32.06 8.30
CA ALA A 111 18.48 -33.52 8.37
C ALA A 111 17.10 -34.20 8.56
N ALA A 112 16.02 -33.44 8.81
CA ALA A 112 14.76 -34.02 9.28
C ALA A 112 13.59 -34.08 8.27
N VAL A 113 13.67 -33.45 7.09
CA VAL A 113 12.51 -33.42 6.15
C VAL A 113 12.97 -33.63 4.71
N ALA A 114 13.60 -34.77 4.46
CA ALA A 114 13.96 -35.22 3.12
C ALA A 114 13.14 -36.46 2.73
N VAL A 115 11.81 -36.41 2.83
CA VAL A 115 10.91 -37.36 2.15
C VAL A 115 9.52 -36.75 1.94
N ASN A 116 9.30 -35.96 0.90
CA ASN A 116 8.12 -36.13 0.03
C ASN A 116 8.07 -35.11 -1.11
N SER A 117 7.79 -35.65 -2.31
CA SER A 117 7.13 -35.00 -3.47
C SER A 117 7.80 -33.73 -4.01
N GLY A 118 8.35 -33.73 -5.22
CA GLY A 118 7.66 -34.12 -6.44
C GLY A 118 7.50 -32.85 -7.29
N SER A 119 8.33 -32.74 -8.32
CA SER A 119 8.43 -31.62 -9.26
C SER A 119 7.10 -31.30 -9.96
N GLY A 120 6.72 -30.02 -10.00
CA GLY A 120 5.67 -29.50 -10.88
C GLY A 120 5.47 -28.00 -10.69
N GLY A 121 5.70 -27.21 -11.73
CA GLY A 121 5.74 -25.74 -11.69
C GLY A 121 4.40 -25.06 -11.33
N GLY A 122 4.50 -23.88 -10.71
CA GLY A 122 3.35 -23.01 -10.44
C GLY A 122 3.65 -21.95 -9.38
N GLY A 123 4.29 -20.85 -9.79
CA GLY A 123 4.68 -19.72 -8.92
C GLY A 123 3.54 -18.94 -8.23
N SER A 124 2.29 -19.41 -8.31
CA SER A 124 1.14 -18.84 -7.58
C SER A 124 0.67 -19.69 -6.40
N GLN A 125 1.22 -20.90 -6.20
CA GLN A 125 0.70 -21.83 -5.19
C GLN A 125 1.28 -21.62 -3.79
N VAL A 126 2.41 -20.90 -3.66
CA VAL A 126 3.13 -20.75 -2.38
C VAL A 126 2.45 -19.78 -1.40
N ALA A 127 1.78 -18.72 -1.90
CA ALA A 127 1.09 -17.74 -1.05
C ALA A 127 -0.30 -18.21 -0.58
N ALA A 128 -1.03 -18.96 -1.42
CA ALA A 128 -2.32 -19.54 -1.05
C ALA A 128 -2.17 -20.70 -0.05
N SER A 129 -1.11 -21.51 -0.20
CA SER A 129 -0.77 -22.55 0.77
C SER A 129 -0.34 -21.96 2.12
N SER A 130 0.42 -20.86 2.14
CA SER A 130 0.78 -20.22 3.40
C SER A 130 -0.41 -19.60 4.14
N ALA A 131 -1.31 -18.88 3.44
CA ALA A 131 -2.48 -18.27 4.08
C ALA A 131 -3.45 -19.33 4.63
N GLN A 132 -3.68 -20.41 3.88
CA GLN A 132 -4.52 -21.52 4.33
C GLN A 132 -3.93 -22.23 5.56
N THR A 133 -2.62 -22.50 5.58
CA THR A 133 -1.95 -23.10 6.73
C THR A 133 -2.00 -22.19 7.96
N THR A 134 -1.76 -20.89 7.81
CA THR A 134 -1.90 -19.91 8.90
C THR A 134 -3.34 -19.86 9.42
N PHE A 135 -4.34 -19.84 8.54
CA PHE A 135 -5.74 -19.88 8.94
C PHE A 135 -6.06 -21.16 9.71
N ALA A 136 -5.53 -22.31 9.29
CA ALA A 136 -5.74 -23.58 9.98
C ALA A 136 -5.21 -23.55 11.43
N SER A 137 -4.08 -22.89 11.70
CA SER A 137 -3.49 -22.78 13.04
C SER A 137 -4.13 -21.75 13.96
N MET A 138 -4.93 -20.81 13.43
CA MET A 138 -5.60 -19.80 14.26
C MET A 138 -6.71 -20.45 15.11
N ALA A 139 -6.73 -20.14 16.41
CA ALA A 139 -7.73 -20.65 17.34
C ALA A 139 -9.01 -19.78 17.33
N ASP A 140 -8.84 -18.46 17.28
CA ASP A 140 -9.97 -17.53 17.25
C ASP A 140 -10.46 -17.36 15.81
N LYS A 141 -11.67 -17.86 15.55
CA LYS A 141 -12.34 -17.78 14.25
C LYS A 141 -13.77 -17.35 14.44
N LYS A 142 -14.19 -16.38 13.64
CA LYS A 142 -15.56 -15.89 13.59
C LYS A 142 -16.10 -16.05 12.18
N SER A 143 -17.34 -16.50 12.07
CA SER A 143 -17.98 -16.75 10.78
C SER A 143 -19.29 -15.98 10.66
N ALA A 144 -19.58 -15.54 9.45
CA ALA A 144 -20.90 -15.02 9.09
C ALA A 144 -21.23 -15.37 7.64
N THR A 145 -22.53 -15.41 7.36
CA THR A 145 -23.05 -15.52 5.99
C THR A 145 -24.10 -14.46 5.81
N ASP A 146 -23.96 -13.64 4.77
CA ASP A 146 -24.92 -12.59 4.48
C ASP A 146 -26.14 -13.16 3.73
N PRO A 147 -27.37 -12.87 4.17
CA PRO A 147 -28.57 -13.42 3.56
C PRO A 147 -28.90 -12.81 2.18
N SER A 148 -28.37 -11.63 1.86
CA SER A 148 -28.65 -10.92 0.61
C SER A 148 -27.66 -11.25 -0.50
N SER A 149 -26.38 -11.38 -0.16
CA SER A 149 -25.32 -11.72 -1.10
C SER A 149 -25.04 -13.23 -1.16
N HIS A 150 -25.46 -13.97 -0.14
CA HIS A 150 -25.12 -15.37 0.12
C HIS A 150 -23.61 -15.63 0.29
N VAL A 151 -22.79 -14.58 0.37
CA VAL A 151 -21.35 -14.71 0.61
C VAL A 151 -21.11 -15.13 2.06
N SER A 152 -20.28 -16.15 2.23
CA SER A 152 -19.88 -16.65 3.55
C SER A 152 -18.42 -16.32 3.80
N ALA A 153 -18.13 -15.75 4.96
CA ALA A 153 -16.80 -15.38 5.39
C ALA A 153 -16.49 -15.94 6.77
N THR A 154 -15.29 -16.48 6.93
CA THR A 154 -14.70 -16.79 8.24
C THR A 154 -13.41 -16.01 8.40
N VAL A 155 -13.28 -15.23 9.47
CA VAL A 155 -12.08 -14.49 9.80
C VAL A 155 -11.40 -15.20 10.96
N GLY A 156 -10.19 -15.69 10.74
CA GLY A 156 -9.28 -16.15 11.78
C GLY A 156 -8.42 -14.98 12.25
N MET A 157 -8.22 -14.86 13.55
CA MET A 157 -7.46 -13.75 14.15
C MET A 157 -6.35 -14.27 15.05
N GLU A 158 -5.27 -13.51 15.11
CA GLU A 158 -4.18 -13.73 16.04
C GLU A 158 -3.62 -12.39 16.52
N GLN A 159 -3.53 -12.22 17.83
CA GLN A 159 -2.88 -11.06 18.42
C GLN A 159 -1.36 -11.16 18.24
N LYS A 160 -0.75 -10.05 17.83
CA LYS A 160 0.70 -9.83 17.76
C LYS A 160 1.06 -8.58 18.55
N ASP A 161 2.35 -8.39 18.85
CA ASP A 161 2.82 -7.20 19.58
C ASP A 161 2.47 -5.89 18.84
N TRP A 162 2.43 -5.94 17.52
CA TRP A 162 2.11 -4.80 16.66
C TRP A 162 0.61 -4.61 16.37
N GLY A 163 -0.27 -5.53 16.81
CA GLY A 163 -1.71 -5.45 16.52
C GLY A 163 -2.35 -6.80 16.23
N THR A 164 -3.17 -6.88 15.18
CA THR A 164 -3.91 -8.09 14.81
C THR A 164 -3.51 -8.56 13.42
N GLN A 165 -3.08 -9.82 13.34
CA GLN A 165 -3.01 -10.56 12.09
C GLN A 165 -4.35 -11.28 11.89
N ALA A 166 -4.93 -11.14 10.70
CA ALA A 166 -6.15 -11.87 10.35
C ALA A 166 -6.00 -12.61 9.03
N VAL A 167 -6.69 -13.73 8.89
CA VAL A 167 -6.85 -14.43 7.61
C VAL A 167 -8.33 -14.66 7.36
N LEU A 168 -8.78 -14.24 6.19
CA LEU A 168 -10.14 -14.45 5.69
C LEU A 168 -10.20 -15.74 4.86
N GLU A 169 -11.14 -16.62 5.19
CA GLU A 169 -11.69 -17.64 4.30
C GLU A 169 -12.99 -17.10 3.69
N LEU A 170 -13.04 -17.00 2.36
CA LEU A 170 -14.22 -16.54 1.62
C LEU A 170 -14.80 -17.66 0.76
N LYS A 171 -16.12 -17.86 0.87
CA LYS A 171 -16.91 -18.83 0.12
C LYS A 171 -18.11 -18.17 -0.55
N ASN A 172 -18.60 -18.82 -1.59
CA ASN A 172 -19.77 -18.40 -2.37
C ASN A 172 -19.66 -16.98 -2.94
N ALA A 173 -18.45 -16.55 -3.33
CA ALA A 173 -18.22 -15.24 -3.92
C ALA A 173 -18.08 -15.35 -5.44
N THR A 174 -19.03 -14.77 -6.17
CA THR A 174 -19.08 -14.83 -7.64
C THR A 174 -18.62 -13.50 -8.25
N GLY A 175 -17.65 -13.57 -9.17
CA GLY A 175 -17.10 -12.41 -9.85
C GLY A 175 -17.82 -12.05 -11.16
N PRO A 176 -17.34 -11.01 -11.88
CA PRO A 176 -16.11 -10.26 -11.59
C PRO A 176 -16.31 -9.17 -10.53
N LEU A 177 -15.48 -9.18 -9.48
CA LEU A 177 -15.50 -8.14 -8.44
C LEU A 177 -14.07 -7.75 -8.03
N LYS A 178 -13.88 -6.53 -7.53
CA LYS A 178 -12.71 -6.13 -6.76
C LYS A 178 -13.15 -5.90 -5.33
N CYS A 179 -12.53 -6.59 -4.38
CA CYS A 179 -12.98 -6.62 -2.99
C CYS A 179 -11.83 -6.27 -2.04
N SER A 180 -12.22 -5.78 -0.87
CA SER A 180 -11.34 -5.47 0.26
C SER A 180 -11.87 -6.12 1.52
N LEU A 181 -10.95 -6.56 2.37
CA LEU A 181 -11.21 -6.90 3.76
C LEU A 181 -10.93 -5.65 4.58
N VAL A 182 -11.98 -5.13 5.22
CA VAL A 182 -11.92 -3.91 6.01
C VAL A 182 -12.18 -4.26 7.46
N LEU A 183 -11.26 -3.86 8.34
CA LEU A 183 -11.45 -3.85 9.77
C LEU A 183 -12.19 -2.58 10.16
N VAL A 184 -13.20 -2.70 11.02
CA VAL A 184 -13.89 -1.59 11.65
C VAL A 184 -13.65 -1.66 13.15
N ALA A 185 -12.95 -0.65 13.68
CA ALA A 185 -12.66 -0.55 15.09
C ALA A 185 -13.87 0.00 15.86
N LYS A 186 -13.92 -0.25 17.17
CA LYS A 186 -15.00 0.23 18.07
C LYS A 186 -15.11 1.76 18.14
N ASN A 187 -14.04 2.47 17.80
CA ASN A 187 -14.02 3.93 17.67
C ASN A 187 -14.50 4.43 16.30
N GLY A 188 -14.96 3.54 15.41
CA GLY A 188 -15.43 3.85 14.07
C GLY A 188 -14.35 3.96 12.99
N GLN A 189 -13.06 3.85 13.35
CA GLN A 189 -11.98 3.86 12.36
C GLN A 189 -12.05 2.63 11.45
N ARG A 190 -11.75 2.82 10.16
CA ARG A 190 -11.82 1.78 9.14
C ARG A 190 -10.44 1.59 8.51
N VAL A 191 -9.96 0.34 8.49
CA VAL A 191 -8.64 -0.01 7.91
C VAL A 191 -8.81 -1.12 6.88
N THR A 192 -8.32 -0.89 5.67
CA THR A 192 -8.25 -1.95 4.65
C THR A 192 -7.04 -2.83 4.92
N MET A 193 -7.28 -4.07 5.31
CA MET A 193 -6.22 -5.04 5.64
C MET A 193 -5.64 -5.70 4.40
N SER A 194 -6.49 -5.97 3.41
CA SER A 194 -6.14 -6.66 2.16
C SER A 194 -7.12 -6.30 1.05
N SER A 195 -6.68 -6.41 -0.21
CA SER A 195 -7.55 -6.32 -1.38
C SER A 195 -7.24 -7.41 -2.40
N TRP A 196 -8.25 -7.83 -3.16
CA TRP A 196 -8.15 -8.90 -4.16
C TRP A 196 -9.19 -8.73 -5.27
N SER A 197 -9.06 -9.56 -6.30
CA SER A 197 -10.07 -9.69 -7.36
C SER A 197 -10.78 -11.03 -7.24
N VAL A 198 -12.10 -11.04 -7.40
CA VAL A 198 -12.91 -12.24 -7.60
C VAL A 198 -13.10 -12.43 -9.09
N PRO A 199 -12.56 -13.49 -9.70
CA PRO A 199 -12.70 -13.75 -11.14
C PRO A 199 -14.09 -14.30 -11.47
N ASN A 200 -14.42 -14.41 -12.76
CA ASN A 200 -15.74 -14.87 -13.23
C ASN A 200 -16.13 -16.27 -12.72
N TRP A 201 -15.16 -17.13 -12.42
CA TRP A 201 -15.42 -18.47 -11.87
C TRP A 201 -15.66 -18.46 -10.35
N GLY A 202 -15.37 -17.36 -9.65
CA GLY A 202 -15.63 -17.20 -8.22
C GLY A 202 -14.72 -18.00 -7.28
N TYR A 203 -15.07 -17.97 -6.00
CA TYR A 203 -14.40 -18.69 -4.92
C TYR A 203 -15.41 -19.43 -4.03
N GLY A 204 -15.11 -20.69 -3.70
CA GLY A 204 -15.93 -21.53 -2.81
C GLY A 204 -17.35 -21.74 -3.31
N ILE A 205 -17.56 -21.92 -4.62
CA ILE A 205 -18.84 -22.21 -5.25
C ILE A 205 -19.13 -23.71 -5.16
N PRO A 206 -20.19 -24.16 -4.45
CA PRO A 206 -20.47 -25.59 -4.27
C PRO A 206 -20.56 -26.38 -5.59
N ASP A 207 -21.31 -25.85 -6.56
CA ASP A 207 -21.51 -26.44 -7.89
C ASP A 207 -20.59 -25.83 -8.96
N GLY A 208 -19.43 -25.33 -8.54
CA GLY A 208 -18.46 -24.70 -9.42
C GLY A 208 -18.03 -25.60 -10.58
N LYS A 209 -17.93 -25.04 -11.79
CA LYS A 209 -17.56 -25.78 -13.01
C LYS A 209 -16.12 -26.25 -13.03
N THR A 210 -15.23 -25.54 -12.32
CA THR A 210 -13.79 -25.87 -12.27
C THR A 210 -13.36 -26.23 -10.84
N PRO A 211 -12.32 -27.05 -10.66
CA PRO A 211 -11.77 -27.34 -9.34
C PRO A 211 -11.38 -26.08 -8.55
N GLU A 212 -10.93 -25.03 -9.23
CA GLU A 212 -10.53 -23.76 -8.63
C GLU A 212 -11.73 -22.99 -8.08
N SER A 213 -12.85 -22.96 -8.81
CA SER A 213 -14.08 -22.29 -8.35
C SER A 213 -14.66 -22.88 -7.06
N ARG A 214 -14.43 -24.18 -6.81
CA ARG A 214 -14.91 -24.86 -5.60
C ARG A 214 -14.03 -24.60 -4.37
N LYS A 215 -12.78 -24.16 -4.58
CA LYS A 215 -11.86 -23.86 -3.48
C LYS A 215 -12.21 -22.48 -2.90
N PRO A 216 -12.29 -22.35 -1.56
CA PRO A 216 -12.41 -21.05 -0.94
C PRO A 216 -11.15 -20.21 -1.20
N LEU A 217 -11.31 -18.89 -1.11
CA LEU A 217 -10.17 -17.98 -1.08
C LEU A 217 -9.67 -17.87 0.36
N TYR A 218 -8.37 -18.04 0.57
CA TYR A 218 -7.69 -17.64 1.80
C TYR A 218 -6.84 -16.41 1.52
N ILE A 219 -7.04 -15.33 2.29
CA ILE A 219 -6.23 -14.11 2.17
C ILE A 219 -5.91 -13.54 3.54
N GLY A 220 -4.62 -13.30 3.78
CA GLY A 220 -4.13 -12.70 5.02
C GLY A 220 -4.10 -11.18 4.96
N GLY A 221 -4.22 -10.54 6.12
CA GLY A 221 -4.13 -9.10 6.33
C GLY A 221 -3.67 -8.77 7.75
N ALA A 222 -3.32 -7.50 7.97
CA ALA A 222 -2.81 -7.02 9.25
C ALA A 222 -3.36 -5.62 9.55
N ALA A 223 -3.52 -5.29 10.83
CA ALA A 223 -3.88 -3.96 11.28
C ALA A 223 -3.29 -3.65 12.67
N ALA A 224 -2.96 -2.38 12.90
CA ALA A 224 -2.39 -1.89 14.17
C ALA A 224 -3.46 -1.69 15.27
N PHE A 225 -4.42 -2.62 15.37
CA PHE A 225 -5.47 -2.67 16.40
C PHE A 225 -5.38 -4.01 17.11
N LYS A 226 -5.54 -4.04 18.43
CA LYS A 226 -5.67 -5.30 19.19
C LYS A 226 -7.05 -5.93 18.91
N PRO A 227 -7.21 -7.26 19.04
CA PRO A 227 -8.49 -7.90 18.75
C PRO A 227 -9.68 -7.32 19.53
N ASN A 228 -9.46 -6.93 20.78
CA ASN A 228 -10.49 -6.34 21.64
C ASN A 228 -10.89 -4.89 21.27
N GLU A 229 -10.14 -4.22 20.40
CA GLU A 229 -10.44 -2.89 19.85
C GLU A 229 -11.25 -2.97 18.54
N ILE A 230 -11.34 -4.16 17.97
CA ILE A 230 -12.08 -4.43 16.74
C ILE A 230 -13.55 -4.64 17.08
N ASP A 231 -14.43 -4.00 16.32
CA ASP A 231 -15.87 -4.23 16.41
C ASP A 231 -16.28 -5.37 15.46
N HIS A 232 -15.95 -5.21 14.17
CA HIS A 232 -16.23 -6.21 13.15
C HIS A 232 -15.32 -6.07 11.93
N PHE A 233 -15.37 -7.06 11.05
CA PHE A 233 -14.77 -7.06 9.72
C PHE A 233 -15.85 -7.00 8.65
N GLU A 234 -15.57 -6.31 7.56
CA GLU A 234 -16.42 -6.24 6.40
C GLU A 234 -15.66 -6.70 5.16
N VAL A 235 -16.31 -7.52 4.34
CA VAL A 235 -15.88 -7.73 2.96
C VAL A 235 -16.69 -6.77 2.10
N VAL A 236 -16.02 -5.79 1.51
CA VAL A 236 -16.63 -4.75 0.69
C VAL A 236 -16.06 -4.77 -0.72
N THR A 237 -16.90 -4.51 -1.71
CA THR A 237 -16.43 -4.23 -3.07
C THR A 237 -15.79 -2.84 -3.13
N PHE A 238 -14.97 -2.59 -4.14
CA PHE A 238 -14.39 -1.26 -4.38
C PHE A 238 -15.46 -0.21 -4.72
N GLN A 239 -16.66 -0.64 -5.11
CA GLN A 239 -17.83 0.22 -5.32
C GLN A 239 -18.61 0.51 -4.02
N GLY A 240 -18.11 0.06 -2.86
CA GLY A 240 -18.73 0.31 -1.56
C GLY A 240 -19.87 -0.66 -1.19
N LYS A 241 -20.25 -1.59 -2.07
CA LYS A 241 -21.22 -2.64 -1.72
C LYS A 241 -20.61 -3.60 -0.70
N LYS A 242 -21.21 -3.70 0.49
CA LYS A 242 -20.89 -4.72 1.48
C LYS A 242 -21.42 -6.08 1.04
N LEU A 243 -20.55 -7.09 1.08
CA LEU A 243 -20.88 -8.47 0.75
C LEU A 243 -21.21 -9.28 2.00
N VAL A 244 -20.42 -9.13 3.07
CA VAL A 244 -20.64 -9.82 4.34
C VAL A 244 -19.95 -9.06 5.46
N GLN A 245 -20.50 -9.17 6.68
CA GLN A 245 -19.94 -8.64 7.90
C GLN A 245 -19.73 -9.76 8.91
N VAL A 246 -18.55 -9.83 9.52
CA VAL A 246 -18.16 -10.83 10.51
C VAL A 246 -17.80 -10.10 11.81
N GLN A 247 -18.42 -10.47 12.92
CA GLN A 247 -18.08 -9.89 14.23
C GLN A 247 -16.68 -10.34 14.67
N ALA A 248 -15.95 -9.48 15.40
CA ALA A 248 -14.67 -9.85 15.99
C ALA A 248 -14.83 -10.68 17.27
#